data_AF-A0A7S0DEX4-F1
#
_entry.id   AF-A0A7S0DEX4-F1
#
_cell.length_a   1.000
_cell.length_b   1.000
_cell.length_c   1.000
_cell.angle_alpha   90.00
_cell.angle_beta   90.00
_cell.angle_gamma   90.00
#
_symmetry.space_group_name_H-M   'P 1'
#
loop_
_entity.id
_entity.type
_entity.pdbx_description
1 polymer ?
#
loop_
_entity_poly.entity_id
_entity_poly.type
_entity_poly.pdbx_seq_one_letter_code
_entity_poly.pdbx_strand_id
1 'polypeptide(L)'
;RGRRVVGDSAQSERRRIRRVSMATDGDGSSVTLGRHGGSVKGASAGADGAAVVTVQGGDGVVVYDCNAQTRVRSWTAGRGHDLAVPATLDPVSGKFFAALDAPGSDPALVAWGDGDPVASLDALITGSTARLVGGVTALVPAGNVQGGGVLAVDGAG
;
A
#
# COMPACT_ATOMS: atom_id res chain seq x y z
N ARG A 1 30.15 45.44 22.32
CA ARG A 1 30.22 44.35 21.33
C ARG A 1 29.46 43.14 21.89
N GLY A 2 28.17 43.04 21.59
CA GLY A 2 27.30 41.94 22.01
C GLY A 2 26.74 41.26 20.78
N ARG A 3 26.93 39.96 20.66
CA ARG A 3 26.45 39.10 19.56
C ARG A 3 24.93 38.96 19.71
N ARG A 4 24.16 39.33 18.69
CA ARG A 4 22.70 39.10 18.64
C ARG A 4 22.44 37.93 17.70
N VAL A 5 21.98 36.82 18.27
CA VAL A 5 21.33 35.71 17.56
C VAL A 5 19.83 35.92 17.73
N VAL A 6 19.12 36.24 16.65
CA VAL A 6 17.65 36.22 16.52
C VAL A 6 17.37 36.14 15.01
N GLY A 7 16.60 35.23 14.44
CA GLY A 7 15.85 34.10 14.96
C GLY A 7 15.46 33.26 13.75
N ASP A 8 15.85 32.00 13.75
CA ASP A 8 15.51 31.01 12.72
C ASP A 8 14.15 30.42 13.12
N SER A 9 13.07 31.19 12.96
CA SER A 9 11.78 30.87 13.61
C SER A 9 10.58 31.48 12.90
N ALA A 10 10.25 30.96 11.72
CA ALA A 10 8.89 30.98 11.17
C ALA A 10 8.76 30.21 9.85
N GLN A 11 9.88 29.79 9.26
CA GLN A 11 9.93 28.98 8.05
C GLN A 11 10.45 27.56 8.34
N SER A 12 10.16 27.05 9.55
CA SER A 12 10.19 25.61 9.81
C SER A 12 9.02 25.00 9.04
N GLU A 13 9.32 24.79 7.76
CA GLU A 13 8.64 23.94 6.82
C GLU A 13 8.13 22.70 7.55
N ARG A 14 6.86 22.75 7.97
CA ARG A 14 6.11 21.57 8.37
C ARG A 14 6.05 20.67 7.15
N ARG A 15 7.10 19.87 6.93
CA ARG A 15 7.01 18.66 6.10
C ARG A 15 5.75 17.95 6.58
N ARG A 16 4.71 17.91 5.75
CA ARG A 16 3.50 17.15 6.05
C ARG A 16 3.95 15.70 6.22
N ILE A 17 4.18 15.29 7.46
CA ILE A 17 4.36 13.88 7.79
C ILE A 17 3.00 13.26 7.50
N ARG A 18 2.89 12.60 6.35
CA ARG A 18 1.78 11.69 6.07
C ARG A 18 1.94 10.53 7.05
N ARG A 19 0.88 10.24 7.79
CA ARG A 19 0.87 9.30 8.92
C ARG A 19 -0.22 8.27 8.69
N VAL A 20 0.10 7.02 8.97
CA VAL A 20 -0.88 5.93 9.15
C VAL A 20 -0.82 5.51 10.61
N SER A 21 -1.99 5.36 11.24
CA SER A 21 -2.16 4.82 12.58
C SER A 21 -2.83 3.46 12.49
N MET A 22 -2.20 2.45 13.08
CA MET A 22 -2.76 1.09 13.23
C MET A 22 -3.10 0.85 14.69
N ALA A 23 -4.31 0.37 14.96
CA ALA A 23 -4.69 -0.10 16.29
C ALA A 23 -4.14 -1.52 16.49
N THR A 24 -3.51 -1.75 17.64
CA THR A 24 -3.02 -3.07 18.07
C THR A 24 -4.08 -3.81 18.89
N ASP A 25 -3.68 -4.83 19.65
CA ASP A 25 -4.44 -5.82 20.42
C ASP A 25 -5.41 -5.30 21.51
N GLY A 26 -6.06 -4.17 21.27
CA GLY A 26 -7.12 -3.62 22.11
C GLY A 26 -6.61 -2.80 23.30
N ASP A 27 -5.29 -2.62 23.44
CA ASP A 27 -4.65 -1.81 24.47
C ASP A 27 -4.74 -0.28 24.21
N GLY A 28 -5.25 0.11 23.05
CA GLY A 28 -5.35 1.50 22.61
C GLY A 28 -4.03 2.08 22.08
N SER A 29 -3.00 1.25 21.94
CA SER A 29 -1.73 1.68 21.33
C SER A 29 -1.93 1.92 19.83
N SER A 30 -1.21 2.93 19.32
CA SER A 30 -1.21 3.25 17.90
C SER A 30 0.20 3.48 17.40
N VAL A 31 0.54 2.85 16.28
CA VAL A 31 1.85 3.05 15.63
C VAL A 31 1.69 4.06 14.52
N THR A 32 2.51 5.12 14.55
CA THR A 32 2.57 6.11 13.46
C THR A 32 3.65 5.72 12.46
N LEU A 33 3.24 5.28 11.28
CA LEU A 33 4.15 5.00 10.18
C LEU A 33 4.30 6.25 9.32
N GLY A 34 5.51 6.54 8.83
CA GLY A 34 5.80 7.74 8.03
C GLY A 34 6.75 7.48 6.86
N ARG A 35 7.10 8.56 6.14
CA ARG A 35 8.03 8.57 4.98
C ARG A 35 7.57 7.76 3.76
N HIS A 36 6.27 7.62 3.58
CA HIS A 36 5.69 7.12 2.33
C HIS A 36 5.82 8.21 1.26
N GLY A 37 6.44 7.89 0.12
CA GLY A 37 6.77 8.85 -0.95
C GLY A 37 5.56 9.49 -1.68
N GLY A 38 4.33 9.14 -1.29
CA GLY A 38 3.08 9.54 -1.95
C GLY A 38 1.91 9.70 -0.97
N SER A 39 0.70 9.91 -1.47
CA SER A 39 -0.50 10.03 -0.63
C SER A 39 -0.98 8.64 -0.22
N VAL A 40 -1.35 8.45 1.04
CA VAL A 40 -1.89 7.15 1.48
C VAL A 40 -3.30 6.99 0.96
N LYS A 41 -3.54 5.91 0.20
CA LYS A 41 -4.85 5.54 -0.34
C LYS A 41 -5.61 4.61 0.61
N GLY A 42 -4.88 3.81 1.38
CA GLY A 42 -5.45 2.93 2.40
C GLY A 42 -4.36 2.16 3.13
N ALA A 43 -4.75 1.50 4.22
CA ALA A 43 -3.88 0.59 4.96
C ALA A 43 -4.70 -0.58 5.49
N SER A 44 -4.09 -1.75 5.59
CA SER A 44 -4.66 -2.95 6.20
C SER A 44 -3.65 -3.60 7.14
N ALA A 45 -4.15 -4.43 8.05
CA ALA A 45 -3.29 -5.33 8.81
C ALA A 45 -2.60 -6.32 7.85
N GLY A 46 -1.32 -6.55 8.10
CA GLY A 46 -0.55 -7.63 7.52
C GLY A 46 -0.44 -8.82 8.49
N ALA A 47 0.29 -9.86 8.09
CA ALA A 47 0.63 -10.97 8.98
C ALA A 47 1.63 -10.53 10.07
N ASP A 48 1.62 -11.19 11.23
CA ASP A 48 2.64 -11.07 12.28
C ASP A 48 2.91 -9.63 12.78
N GLY A 49 1.87 -8.82 12.90
CA GLY A 49 2.00 -7.43 13.36
C GLY A 49 2.52 -6.47 12.29
N ALA A 50 2.54 -6.88 11.02
CA ALA A 50 2.83 -6.00 9.91
C ALA A 50 1.63 -5.09 9.57
N ALA A 51 1.91 -3.99 8.88
CA ALA A 51 0.90 -3.18 8.20
C ALA A 51 1.21 -3.12 6.71
N VAL A 52 0.19 -3.30 5.88
CA VAL A 52 0.26 -3.10 4.43
C VAL A 52 -0.33 -1.73 4.13
N VAL A 53 0.47 -0.85 3.56
CA VAL A 53 0.08 0.54 3.26
C VAL A 53 0.11 0.73 1.75
N THR A 54 -1.01 1.18 1.20
CA THR A 54 -1.15 1.53 -0.22
C THR A 54 -0.93 3.02 -0.38
N VAL A 55 0.05 3.38 -1.21
CA VAL A 55 0.56 4.74 -1.41
C VAL A 55 0.41 5.11 -2.88
N GLN A 56 -0.47 6.05 -3.14
CA GLN A 56 -0.75 6.60 -4.46
C GLN A 56 0.34 7.59 -4.88
N GLY A 57 0.78 7.50 -6.15
CA GLY A 57 1.77 8.40 -6.74
C GLY A 57 3.15 8.36 -6.05
N GLY A 58 3.52 7.23 -5.46
CA GLY A 58 4.75 7.06 -4.69
C GLY A 58 5.22 5.61 -4.64
N ASP A 59 5.53 5.13 -3.43
CA ASP A 59 6.11 3.81 -3.20
C ASP A 59 5.21 2.61 -3.56
N GLY A 60 3.95 2.83 -3.98
CA GLY A 60 2.99 1.78 -4.30
C GLY A 60 2.53 1.04 -3.05
N VAL A 61 2.78 -0.26 -2.97
CA VAL A 61 2.45 -1.08 -1.78
C VAL A 61 3.66 -1.14 -0.89
N VAL A 62 3.52 -0.81 0.40
CA VAL A 62 4.60 -0.79 1.38
C VAL A 62 4.23 -1.67 2.55
N VAL A 63 5.14 -2.53 2.98
CA VAL A 63 4.96 -3.34 4.20
C VAL A 63 5.83 -2.76 5.28
N TYR A 64 5.23 -2.57 6.45
CA TYR A 64 5.88 -2.09 7.66
C TYR A 64 5.85 -3.16 8.74
N ASP A 65 6.95 -3.30 9.45
CA ASP A 65 6.97 -3.92 10.77
C ASP A 65 6.48 -2.87 11.78
N CYS A 66 5.33 -3.10 12.42
CA CYS A 66 4.77 -2.12 13.36
C CYS A 66 5.50 -2.11 14.72
N ASN A 67 6.12 -3.22 15.11
CA ASN A 67 6.86 -3.32 16.37
C ASN A 67 8.18 -2.56 16.26
N ALA A 68 8.93 -2.82 15.19
CA ALA A 68 10.17 -2.12 14.89
C ALA A 68 9.93 -0.70 14.32
N GLN A 69 8.71 -0.43 13.84
CA GLN A 69 8.32 0.81 13.16
C GLN A 69 9.19 1.10 11.92
N THR A 70 9.56 0.05 11.19
CA THR A 70 10.43 0.15 10.01
C THR A 70 9.72 -0.32 8.74
N ARG A 71 10.07 0.29 7.61
CA ARG A 71 9.68 -0.22 6.28
C ARG A 71 10.51 -1.46 6.00
N VAL A 72 9.84 -2.59 5.79
CA VAL A 72 10.51 -3.86 5.47
C VAL A 72 10.55 -4.11 3.97
N ARG A 73 9.50 -3.72 3.24
CA ARG A 73 9.35 -3.97 1.81
C ARG A 73 8.53 -2.91 1.10
N SER A 74 8.66 -2.87 -0.21
CA SER A 74 7.85 -2.00 -1.06
C SER A 74 7.87 -2.41 -2.52
N TRP A 75 6.76 -2.18 -3.20
CA TRP A 75 6.57 -2.43 -4.63
C TRP A 75 5.86 -1.25 -5.26
N THR A 76 6.52 -0.59 -6.22
CA THR A 76 5.90 0.52 -6.95
C THR A 76 4.80 0.00 -7.88
N ALA A 77 3.77 0.80 -8.16
CA ALA A 77 2.74 0.42 -9.14
C ALA A 77 3.34 0.21 -10.54
N GLY A 78 4.35 1.02 -10.89
CA GLY A 78 5.05 0.95 -12.16
C GLY A 78 4.71 2.09 -13.11
N ARG A 79 5.28 2.07 -14.32
CA ARG A 79 5.22 3.23 -15.22
C ARG A 79 3.82 3.39 -15.80
N GLY A 80 3.26 4.58 -15.64
CA GLY A 80 1.92 4.88 -16.15
C GLY A 80 0.79 4.16 -15.42
N HIS A 81 1.11 3.48 -14.31
CA HIS A 81 0.14 2.78 -13.50
C HIS A 81 0.00 3.44 -12.12
N ASP A 82 -1.19 3.31 -11.55
CA ASP A 82 -1.47 3.61 -10.16
C ASP A 82 -2.28 2.46 -9.55
N LEU A 83 -2.54 2.52 -8.25
CA LEU A 83 -3.37 1.52 -7.58
C LEU A 83 -4.83 1.97 -7.63
N ALA A 84 -5.71 1.21 -8.27
CA ALA A 84 -7.14 1.54 -8.44
C ALA A 84 -7.85 1.62 -7.08
N VAL A 85 -7.51 0.71 -6.19
CA VAL A 85 -8.03 0.56 -4.81
C VAL A 85 -6.87 0.17 -3.88
N PRO A 86 -7.02 0.26 -2.55
CA PRO A 86 -6.03 -0.29 -1.64
C PRO A 86 -5.71 -1.76 -1.96
N ALA A 87 -4.41 -2.08 -1.99
CA ALA A 87 -3.94 -3.45 -2.09
C ALA A 87 -4.27 -4.23 -0.81
N THR A 88 -4.36 -5.55 -0.94
CA THR A 88 -4.69 -6.43 0.20
C THR A 88 -3.72 -7.59 0.29
N LEU A 89 -3.51 -8.08 1.52
CA LEU A 89 -2.82 -9.33 1.81
C LEU A 89 -3.87 -10.41 2.11
N ASP A 90 -3.73 -11.57 1.49
CA ASP A 90 -4.38 -12.78 1.97
C ASP A 90 -3.50 -13.43 3.06
N PRO A 91 -3.91 -13.37 4.34
CA PRO A 91 -3.08 -13.84 5.44
C PRO A 91 -2.89 -15.36 5.44
N VAL A 92 -3.76 -16.12 4.75
CA VAL A 92 -3.66 -17.58 4.68
C VAL A 92 -2.54 -18.01 3.75
N SER A 93 -2.45 -17.37 2.58
CA SER A 93 -1.44 -17.72 1.57
C SER A 93 -0.18 -16.86 1.64
N GLY A 94 -0.23 -15.71 2.33
CA GLY A 94 0.85 -14.72 2.33
C GLY A 94 0.97 -13.95 1.01
N LYS A 95 0.00 -14.07 0.09
CA LYS A 95 0.01 -13.38 -1.19
C LYS A 95 -0.63 -12.01 -1.10
N PHE A 96 0.00 -11.05 -1.75
CA PHE A 96 -0.53 -9.72 -1.96
C PHE A 96 -1.31 -9.66 -3.27
N PHE A 97 -2.30 -8.78 -3.31
CA PHE A 97 -3.12 -8.52 -4.48
C PHE A 97 -3.31 -7.02 -4.66
N ALA A 98 -3.24 -6.57 -5.92
CA ALA A 98 -3.48 -5.18 -6.28
C ALA A 98 -4.23 -5.10 -7.61
N ALA A 99 -5.08 -4.08 -7.73
CA ALA A 99 -5.65 -3.67 -8.99
C ALA A 99 -4.85 -2.48 -9.51
N LEU A 100 -4.13 -2.67 -10.61
CA LEU A 100 -3.34 -1.63 -11.26
C LEU A 100 -4.20 -0.92 -12.29
N ASP A 101 -4.44 0.37 -12.06
CA ASP A 101 -5.12 1.25 -12.99
C ASP A 101 -4.12 1.84 -13.98
N ALA A 102 -4.50 1.92 -15.25
CA ALA A 102 -3.73 2.57 -16.30
C ALA A 102 -4.67 3.34 -17.25
N PRO A 103 -4.26 4.51 -17.74
CA PRO A 103 -5.11 5.36 -18.59
C PRO A 103 -5.68 4.61 -19.78
N GLY A 104 -7.01 4.61 -19.90
CA GLY A 104 -7.72 4.02 -21.05
C GLY A 104 -7.81 2.50 -21.04
N SER A 105 -7.55 1.84 -19.90
CA SER A 105 -7.70 0.39 -19.75
C SER A 105 -8.41 0.01 -18.46
N ASP A 106 -9.11 -1.12 -18.47
CA ASP A 106 -9.65 -1.69 -17.24
C ASP A 106 -8.52 -2.10 -16.28
N PRO A 107 -8.70 -1.92 -14.95
CA PRO A 107 -7.68 -2.27 -13.98
C PRO A 107 -7.23 -3.73 -14.10
N ALA A 108 -5.92 -3.95 -14.03
CA ALA A 108 -5.32 -5.28 -14.08
C ALA A 108 -5.18 -5.85 -12.66
N LEU A 109 -5.73 -7.04 -12.40
CA LEU A 109 -5.55 -7.72 -11.12
C LEU A 109 -4.24 -8.50 -11.11
N VAL A 110 -3.29 -8.09 -10.28
CA VAL A 110 -2.00 -8.77 -10.10
C VAL A 110 -1.88 -9.37 -8.71
N ALA A 111 -1.11 -10.46 -8.61
CA ALA A 111 -0.80 -11.14 -7.37
C ALA A 111 0.70 -11.42 -7.28
N TRP A 112 1.27 -11.32 -6.08
CA TRP A 112 2.70 -11.60 -5.82
C TRP A 112 2.91 -12.04 -4.38
N GLY A 113 4.06 -12.64 -4.10
CA GLY A 113 4.53 -12.98 -2.77
C GLY A 113 5.69 -12.10 -2.31
N ASP A 114 5.97 -12.13 -1.00
CA ASP A 114 7.07 -11.36 -0.41
C ASP A 114 8.46 -11.78 -0.93
N GLY A 115 8.59 -13.03 -1.35
CA GLY A 115 9.80 -13.59 -1.95
C GLY A 115 9.98 -13.29 -3.43
N ASP A 116 8.99 -12.70 -4.11
CA ASP A 116 9.09 -12.43 -5.53
C ASP A 116 10.08 -11.27 -5.78
N PRO A 117 11.04 -11.41 -6.71
CA PRO A 117 12.07 -10.40 -6.98
C PRO A 117 11.54 -9.22 -7.82
N VAL A 118 10.28 -8.86 -7.61
CA VAL A 118 9.59 -7.82 -8.35
C VAL A 118 9.78 -6.50 -7.62
N ALA A 119 10.25 -5.46 -8.31
CA ALA A 119 10.33 -4.10 -7.76
C ALA A 119 9.12 -3.24 -8.17
N SER A 120 8.45 -3.62 -9.26
CA SER A 120 7.40 -2.86 -9.93
C SER A 120 6.28 -3.80 -10.35
N LEU A 121 5.05 -3.51 -9.93
CA LEU A 121 3.91 -4.41 -10.09
C LEU A 121 3.40 -4.46 -11.54
N ASP A 122 3.62 -3.41 -12.35
CA ASP A 122 3.31 -3.41 -13.78
C ASP A 122 3.99 -4.56 -14.55
N ALA A 123 5.17 -5.01 -14.09
CA ALA A 123 5.89 -6.15 -14.68
C ALA A 123 5.13 -7.49 -14.53
N LEU A 124 4.14 -7.56 -13.64
CA LEU A 124 3.28 -8.74 -13.46
C LEU A 124 2.08 -8.75 -14.41
N ILE A 125 1.87 -7.67 -15.16
CA ILE A 125 0.79 -7.61 -16.15
C ILE A 125 1.23 -8.37 -17.41
N THR A 126 0.51 -9.45 -17.69
CA THR A 126 0.71 -10.32 -18.85
C THR A 126 -0.59 -10.45 -19.65
N GLY A 127 -0.54 -11.13 -20.80
CA GLY A 127 -1.74 -11.35 -21.63
C GLY A 127 -2.85 -12.17 -20.96
N SER A 128 -2.56 -12.90 -19.89
CA SER A 128 -3.53 -13.70 -19.12
C SER A 128 -3.98 -13.01 -17.83
N THR A 129 -3.47 -11.81 -17.53
CA THR A 129 -3.85 -11.07 -16.33
C THR A 129 -5.33 -10.67 -16.40
N ALA A 130 -6.08 -11.01 -15.35
CA ALA A 130 -7.50 -10.69 -15.28
C ALA A 130 -7.72 -9.17 -15.33
N ARG A 131 -8.72 -8.76 -16.13
CA ARG A 131 -9.16 -7.37 -16.27
C ARG A 131 -10.47 -7.18 -15.52
N LEU A 132 -10.49 -6.19 -14.65
CA LEU A 132 -11.65 -5.85 -13.84
C LEU A 132 -12.56 -4.92 -14.65
N VAL A 133 -13.26 -5.52 -15.61
CA VAL A 133 -14.18 -4.83 -16.53
C VAL A 133 -15.28 -4.15 -15.72
N GLY A 134 -15.53 -2.87 -15.98
CA GLY A 134 -16.49 -2.07 -15.20
C GLY A 134 -15.90 -1.43 -13.94
N GLY A 135 -14.61 -1.65 -13.68
CA GLY A 135 -13.86 -1.05 -12.58
C GLY A 135 -13.85 -1.91 -11.31
N VAL A 136 -13.31 -1.33 -10.25
CA VAL A 136 -13.17 -1.99 -8.94
C VAL A 136 -13.28 -0.94 -7.84
N THR A 137 -14.02 -1.26 -6.79
CA THR A 137 -14.16 -0.40 -5.60
C THR A 137 -13.48 -0.99 -4.37
N ALA A 138 -13.27 -2.31 -4.32
CA ALA A 138 -12.54 -2.97 -3.24
C ALA A 138 -11.93 -4.29 -3.68
N LEU A 139 -10.86 -4.68 -2.99
CA LEU A 139 -10.30 -6.02 -3.00
C LEU A 139 -10.48 -6.64 -1.62
N VAL A 140 -11.05 -7.83 -1.57
CA VAL A 140 -11.32 -8.56 -0.33
C VAL A 140 -10.62 -9.91 -0.38
N PRO A 141 -9.70 -10.24 0.55
CA PRO A 141 -9.10 -11.57 0.61
C PRO A 141 -10.17 -12.65 0.66
N ALA A 142 -10.04 -13.66 -0.20
CA ALA A 142 -10.99 -14.77 -0.26
C ALA A 142 -10.85 -15.74 0.92
N GLY A 143 -9.75 -15.64 1.68
CA GLY A 143 -9.47 -16.50 2.84
C GLY A 143 -8.97 -17.87 2.43
N ASN A 144 -9.63 -18.93 2.89
CA ASN A 144 -9.20 -20.34 2.74
C ASN A 144 -9.37 -20.88 1.31
N VAL A 145 -8.73 -20.24 0.34
CA VAL A 145 -8.61 -20.71 -1.04
C VAL A 145 -7.22 -21.30 -1.23
N GLN A 146 -7.13 -22.51 -1.78
CA GLN A 146 -5.84 -23.17 -2.02
C GLN A 146 -4.99 -22.34 -2.98
N GLY A 147 -3.81 -21.91 -2.52
CA GLY A 147 -2.92 -21.03 -3.29
C GLY A 147 -3.24 -19.54 -3.17
N GLY A 148 -4.22 -19.17 -2.35
CA GLY A 148 -4.64 -17.80 -2.07
C GLY A 148 -5.61 -17.23 -3.09
N GLY A 149 -6.37 -16.21 -2.68
CA GLY A 149 -7.33 -15.58 -3.57
C GLY A 149 -7.84 -14.23 -3.06
N VAL A 150 -8.46 -13.49 -3.98
CA VAL A 150 -9.09 -12.20 -3.71
C VAL A 150 -10.38 -12.09 -4.51
N LEU A 151 -11.40 -11.51 -3.89
CA LEU A 151 -12.64 -11.09 -4.53
C LEU A 151 -12.46 -9.62 -4.93
N ALA A 152 -12.67 -9.33 -6.21
CA ALA A 152 -12.77 -7.96 -6.71
C ALA A 152 -14.24 -7.55 -6.72
N VAL A 153 -14.54 -6.46 -6.01
CA VAL A 153 -15.90 -5.92 -5.90
C VAL A 153 -16.00 -4.71 -6.81
N ASP A 154 -16.96 -4.69 -7.72
CA ASP A 154 -17.25 -3.54 -8.55
C ASP A 154 -18.18 -2.53 -7.83
N GLY A 155 -18.45 -1.40 -8.47
CA GLY A 155 -19.35 -0.38 -7.91
C GLY A 155 -20.84 -0.70 -8.09
N ALA A 156 -21.19 -1.77 -8.80
CA ALA A 156 -22.56 -2.18 -9.08
C ALA A 156 -23.12 -3.15 -8.02
N GLY A 157 -22.24 -3.87 -7.32
CA GLY A 157 -22.59 -4.78 -6.22
C GLY A 157 -22.72 -6.22 -6.68
#